data_AF-A0A0U1L548-F1
#
_entry.id   AF-A0A0U1L548-F1
#
_cell.length_a   1.000
_cell.length_b   1.000
_cell.length_c   1.000
_cell.angle_alpha   90.00
_cell.angle_beta   90.00
_cell.angle_gamma   90.00
#
_symmetry.space_group_name_H-M   'P 1'
#
loop_
_entity.id
_entity.type
_entity.pdbx_description
1 polymer ?
#
loop_
_entity_poly.entity_id
_entity_poly.type
_entity_poly.pdbx_seq_one_letter_code
_entity_poly.pdbx_strand_id
1 'polypeptide(L)'
;MDLGESGIQTELIREIERQGYNALVVFSNNLGNPETGATGLTEAFETYFYDRGQVIIDVLINTFVFSLTVTRFLELKVIQDLGVPVLQAYNLYGSYAWWQDSFTGMSASVISYAWEIGKQMAEDVIARYVKEEGRYPESVGIILWATSNLRNHGQCVAEFLYLLGLRPVWQKGSLRVIDIEVIPLSELKRPRVDVTGRISGLFRDSMPASVTWMDKAVDMVASLEESLEENYIRKHVLQEAQELTEQGGCCLAAGFVPHLW
;
A
#
# COMPACT_ATOMS: atom_id res chain seq x y z
N MET A 1 22.24 6.66 -20.98
CA MET A 1 21.19 6.65 -22.02
C MET A 1 19.89 6.50 -21.27
N ASP A 2 19.08 7.55 -21.29
CA ASP A 2 17.91 7.72 -20.43
C ASP A 2 16.79 6.80 -20.95
N LEU A 3 16.57 5.66 -20.29
CA LEU A 3 15.49 4.75 -20.63
C LEU A 3 14.27 5.17 -19.80
N GLY A 4 13.31 5.85 -20.43
CA GLY A 4 12.01 6.15 -19.83
C GLY A 4 11.18 4.89 -19.50
N GLU A 5 9.89 5.05 -19.21
CA GLU A 5 8.92 4.00 -18.80
C GLU A 5 8.90 2.69 -19.64
N SER A 6 9.55 2.66 -20.81
CA SER A 6 9.68 1.52 -21.73
C SER A 6 11.00 0.72 -21.61
N GLY A 7 11.91 1.11 -20.72
CA GLY A 7 13.25 0.50 -20.60
C GLY A 7 13.23 -0.97 -20.17
N ILE A 8 12.40 -1.31 -19.17
CA ILE A 8 12.31 -2.67 -18.63
C ILE A 8 11.71 -3.63 -19.66
N GLN A 9 10.66 -3.21 -20.36
CA GLN A 9 10.01 -4.00 -21.40
C GLN A 9 11.00 -4.27 -22.53
N THR A 10 11.79 -3.27 -22.92
CA THR A 10 12.82 -3.40 -23.97
C THR A 10 13.90 -4.41 -23.59
N GLU A 11 14.41 -4.37 -22.36
CA GLU A 11 15.43 -5.33 -21.90
C GLU A 11 14.84 -6.74 -21.73
N LEU A 12 13.60 -6.85 -21.25
CA LEU A 12 12.91 -8.13 -21.15
C LEU A 12 12.73 -8.79 -22.53
N ILE A 13 12.29 -8.02 -23.53
CA ILE A 13 12.18 -8.49 -24.92
C ILE A 13 13.53 -8.99 -25.42
N ARG A 14 14.58 -8.17 -25.26
CA ARG A 14 15.94 -8.54 -25.69
C ARG A 14 16.42 -9.82 -25.05
N GLU A 15 16.17 -10.01 -23.76
CA GLU A 15 16.58 -11.23 -23.06
C GLU A 15 15.78 -12.45 -23.51
N ILE A 16 14.47 -12.32 -23.74
CA ILE A 16 13.62 -13.39 -24.29
C ILE A 16 14.15 -13.82 -25.67
N GLU A 17 14.42 -12.86 -26.56
CA GLU A 17 14.97 -13.11 -27.89
C GLU A 17 16.38 -13.69 -27.84
N ARG A 18 17.23 -13.22 -26.91
CA ARG A 18 18.59 -13.74 -26.70
C ARG A 18 18.60 -15.21 -26.30
N GLN A 19 17.57 -15.66 -25.58
CA GLN A 19 17.40 -17.06 -25.17
C GLN A 19 16.77 -17.92 -26.28
N GLY A 20 16.44 -17.33 -27.44
CA GLY A 20 15.89 -18.03 -28.60
C GLY A 20 14.37 -18.15 -28.63
N TYR A 21 13.66 -17.37 -27.82
CA TYR A 21 12.20 -17.31 -27.79
C TYR A 21 11.66 -16.11 -28.58
N ASN A 22 10.39 -16.17 -28.99
CA ASN A 22 9.71 -15.04 -29.63
C ASN A 22 8.95 -14.22 -28.58
N ALA A 23 9.21 -12.91 -28.51
CA ALA A 23 8.49 -12.01 -27.63
C ALA A 23 7.27 -11.39 -28.35
N LEU A 24 6.06 -11.76 -27.93
CA LEU A 24 4.84 -11.06 -28.34
C LEU A 24 4.50 -9.97 -27.31
N VAL A 25 4.60 -8.70 -27.73
CA VAL A 25 4.41 -7.56 -26.83
C VAL A 25 3.04 -6.94 -27.08
N VAL A 26 2.18 -6.97 -26.07
CA VAL A 26 0.81 -6.44 -26.15
C VAL A 26 0.66 -5.27 -25.20
N PHE A 27 0.39 -4.09 -25.75
CA PHE A 27 0.07 -2.90 -24.98
C PHE A 27 -1.45 -2.70 -24.98
N SER A 28 -2.04 -2.58 -23.80
CA SER A 28 -3.49 -2.46 -23.63
C SER A 28 -3.82 -1.65 -22.38
N ASN A 29 -5.00 -1.02 -22.39
CA ASN A 29 -5.55 -0.34 -21.23
C ASN A 29 -6.43 -1.30 -20.42
N ASN A 30 -6.63 -0.99 -19.13
CA ASN A 30 -7.57 -1.74 -18.28
C ASN A 30 -8.99 -1.76 -18.87
N LEU A 31 -9.44 -0.62 -19.39
CA LEU A 31 -10.71 -0.47 -20.09
C LEU A 31 -10.43 0.08 -21.48
N GLY A 32 -11.17 -0.39 -22.47
CA GLY A 32 -11.12 0.16 -23.82
C GLY A 32 -11.51 1.64 -23.81
N ASN A 33 -10.87 2.44 -24.66
CA ASN A 33 -11.22 3.84 -24.86
C ASN A 33 -11.61 4.04 -26.34
N PRO A 34 -12.92 4.19 -26.63
CA PRO A 34 -13.43 4.39 -27.99
C PRO A 34 -12.93 5.68 -28.66
N GLU A 35 -12.62 6.72 -27.88
CA GLU A 35 -12.17 8.02 -28.41
C GLU A 35 -10.71 7.96 -28.88
N THR A 36 -9.88 7.14 -28.23
CA THR A 36 -8.47 6.96 -28.58
C THR A 36 -8.20 5.69 -29.38
N GLY A 37 -9.21 4.84 -29.57
CA GLY A 37 -9.07 3.51 -30.18
C GLY A 37 -8.25 2.52 -29.34
N ALA A 38 -8.05 2.80 -28.05
CA ALA A 38 -7.25 1.92 -27.20
C ALA A 38 -8.07 0.69 -26.81
N THR A 39 -7.55 -0.50 -27.04
CA THR A 39 -8.22 -1.75 -26.72
C THR A 39 -8.14 -2.07 -25.23
N GLY A 40 -9.22 -2.66 -24.72
CA GLY A 40 -9.26 -3.18 -23.35
C GLY A 40 -8.50 -4.49 -23.20
N LEU A 41 -8.17 -4.85 -21.97
CA LEU A 41 -7.33 -6.01 -21.66
C LEU A 41 -7.91 -7.33 -22.19
N THR A 42 -9.22 -7.56 -22.03
CA THR A 42 -9.89 -8.76 -22.56
C THR A 42 -9.82 -8.84 -24.08
N GLU A 43 -10.11 -7.74 -24.76
CA GLU A 43 -10.06 -7.65 -26.23
C GLU A 43 -8.63 -7.87 -26.75
N ALA A 44 -7.63 -7.36 -26.04
CA ALA A 44 -6.23 -7.58 -26.36
C ALA A 44 -5.84 -9.06 -26.24
N PHE A 45 -6.33 -9.78 -25.22
CA PHE A 45 -6.08 -11.22 -25.08
C PHE A 45 -6.69 -11.98 -26.24
N GLU A 46 -7.96 -11.73 -26.57
CA GLU A 46 -8.66 -12.38 -27.67
C GLU A 46 -8.01 -12.10 -29.03
N THR A 47 -7.51 -10.88 -29.23
CA THR A 47 -6.93 -10.45 -30.51
C THR A 47 -5.52 -10.98 -30.73
N TYR A 48 -4.69 -10.99 -29.68
CA TYR A 48 -3.26 -11.22 -29.82
C TYR A 48 -2.80 -12.58 -29.30
N PHE A 49 -3.51 -13.20 -28.35
CA PHE A 49 -3.10 -14.49 -27.79
C PHE A 49 -3.83 -15.68 -28.41
N TYR A 50 -4.76 -15.43 -29.32
CA TYR A 50 -5.46 -16.46 -30.08
C TYR A 50 -5.28 -16.28 -31.58
N ASP A 51 -5.11 -17.38 -32.32
CA ASP A 51 -5.29 -17.44 -33.77
C ASP A 51 -6.30 -18.55 -34.09
N ARG A 52 -7.34 -18.22 -34.85
CA ARG A 52 -8.44 -19.13 -35.20
C ARG A 52 -9.02 -19.90 -34.00
N GLY A 53 -9.08 -19.25 -32.84
CA GLY A 53 -9.58 -19.81 -31.59
C GLY A 53 -8.61 -20.74 -30.85
N GLN A 54 -7.37 -20.89 -31.30
CA GLN A 54 -6.31 -21.61 -30.59
C GLN A 54 -5.36 -20.63 -29.91
N VAL A 55 -4.95 -20.94 -28.67
CA VAL A 55 -3.94 -20.17 -27.94
C VAL A 55 -2.59 -20.32 -28.64
N ILE A 56 -1.92 -19.21 -28.94
CA ILE A 56 -0.64 -19.20 -29.68
C ILE A 56 0.58 -18.83 -28.84
N ILE A 57 0.38 -18.52 -27.56
CA ILE A 57 1.47 -18.25 -26.61
C ILE A 57 1.76 -19.52 -25.80
N ASP A 58 3.02 -19.70 -25.38
CA ASP A 58 3.42 -20.80 -24.48
C ASP A 58 3.52 -20.36 -23.01
N VAL A 59 3.68 -19.06 -22.77
CA VAL A 59 3.82 -18.44 -21.45
C VAL A 59 3.27 -17.02 -21.50
N LEU A 60 2.54 -16.61 -20.47
CA LEU A 60 2.12 -15.23 -20.27
C LEU A 60 3.02 -14.57 -19.23
N ILE A 61 3.78 -13.54 -19.62
CA ILE A 61 4.50 -12.70 -18.67
C ILE A 61 3.65 -11.47 -18.37
N ASN A 62 3.04 -11.44 -17.18
CA ASN A 62 2.25 -10.31 -16.73
C ASN A 62 3.18 -9.19 -16.24
N THR A 63 3.20 -8.08 -16.98
CA THR A 63 3.91 -6.84 -16.61
C THR A 63 2.96 -5.76 -16.08
N PHE A 64 1.72 -6.08 -15.71
CA PHE A 64 0.92 -5.18 -14.91
C PHE A 64 1.44 -5.14 -13.48
N VAL A 65 1.53 -3.94 -12.91
CA VAL A 65 1.93 -3.73 -11.49
C VAL A 65 0.88 -4.27 -10.52
N PHE A 66 -0.34 -4.53 -11.02
CA PHE A 66 -1.48 -5.00 -10.25
C PHE A 66 -1.85 -6.44 -10.67
N SER A 67 -2.55 -7.14 -9.78
CA SER A 67 -3.17 -8.42 -10.13
C SER A 67 -4.23 -8.22 -11.21
N LEU A 68 -4.17 -9.03 -12.27
CA LEU A 68 -5.09 -8.97 -13.42
C LEU A 68 -6.55 -9.25 -13.02
N THR A 69 -6.76 -9.99 -11.92
CA THR A 69 -8.08 -10.48 -11.51
C THR A 69 -8.69 -9.70 -10.34
N VAL A 70 -7.87 -9.15 -9.45
CA VAL A 70 -8.38 -8.49 -8.23
C VAL A 70 -9.09 -7.18 -8.57
N THR A 71 -8.63 -6.48 -9.59
CA THR A 71 -9.23 -5.23 -10.06
C THR A 71 -10.49 -5.43 -10.93
N ARG A 72 -10.88 -6.69 -11.19
CA ARG A 72 -11.99 -7.09 -12.08
C ARG A 72 -11.86 -6.64 -13.53
N PHE A 73 -10.66 -6.25 -13.97
CA PHE A 73 -10.42 -5.92 -15.37
C PHE A 73 -10.37 -7.15 -16.26
N LEU A 74 -10.00 -8.31 -15.70
CA LEU A 74 -10.01 -9.59 -16.37
C LEU A 74 -10.63 -10.65 -15.46
N GLU A 75 -11.53 -11.47 -16.00
CA GLU A 75 -12.05 -12.62 -15.26
C GLU A 75 -10.99 -13.70 -15.11
N LEU A 76 -10.90 -14.34 -13.94
CA LEU A 76 -9.95 -15.43 -13.70
C LEU A 76 -10.08 -16.56 -14.75
N LYS A 77 -11.30 -16.80 -15.23
CA LYS A 77 -11.58 -17.79 -16.25
C LYS A 77 -10.82 -17.51 -17.56
N VAL A 78 -10.70 -16.25 -17.97
CA VAL A 78 -9.97 -15.89 -19.19
C VAL A 78 -8.49 -16.28 -19.09
N ILE A 79 -7.89 -16.15 -17.92
CA ILE A 79 -6.51 -16.58 -17.67
C ILE A 79 -6.40 -18.11 -17.65
N GLN A 80 -7.38 -18.79 -17.05
CA GLN A 80 -7.42 -20.25 -17.00
C GLN A 80 -7.60 -20.87 -18.40
N ASP A 81 -8.42 -20.25 -19.24
CA ASP A 81 -8.72 -20.71 -20.60
C ASP A 81 -7.50 -20.58 -21.54
N LEU A 82 -6.48 -19.77 -21.18
CA LEU A 82 -5.19 -19.78 -21.89
C LEU A 82 -4.42 -21.09 -21.70
N GLY A 83 -4.55 -21.73 -20.52
CA GLY A 83 -3.89 -23.01 -20.25
C GLY A 83 -2.35 -22.97 -20.17
N VAL A 84 -1.75 -21.78 -20.11
CA VAL A 84 -0.30 -21.58 -20.07
C VAL A 84 0.19 -21.09 -18.70
N PRO A 85 1.47 -21.30 -18.35
CA PRO A 85 2.05 -20.68 -17.17
C PRO A 85 1.94 -19.15 -17.23
N VAL A 86 1.56 -18.54 -16.11
CA VAL A 86 1.50 -17.08 -15.94
C VAL A 86 2.62 -16.65 -14.99
N LEU A 87 3.58 -15.89 -15.51
CA LEU A 87 4.70 -15.35 -14.75
C LEU A 87 4.40 -13.89 -14.39
N GLN A 88 4.27 -13.59 -13.09
CA GLN A 88 4.17 -12.20 -12.63
C GLN A 88 5.55 -11.55 -12.66
N ALA A 89 5.75 -10.57 -13.54
CA ALA A 89 6.93 -9.73 -13.53
C ALA A 89 6.77 -8.60 -12.50
N TYR A 90 7.84 -8.29 -11.80
CA TYR A 90 7.91 -7.10 -10.94
C TYR A 90 8.38 -5.92 -11.79
N ASN A 91 7.59 -4.85 -11.81
CA ASN A 91 8.01 -3.60 -12.42
C ASN A 91 8.31 -2.57 -11.34
N LEU A 92 9.32 -1.76 -11.62
CA LEU A 92 9.62 -0.56 -10.87
C LEU A 92 9.28 0.62 -11.78
N TYR A 93 8.54 1.62 -11.25
CA TYR A 93 8.16 2.82 -11.99
C TYR A 93 9.34 3.78 -12.28
N GLY A 94 10.56 3.44 -11.84
CA GLY A 94 11.74 4.30 -11.97
C GLY A 94 13.00 3.50 -12.31
N SER A 95 13.98 4.19 -12.90
CA SER A 95 15.29 3.61 -13.20
C SER A 95 16.06 3.27 -11.92
N TYR A 96 17.03 2.35 -12.01
CA TYR A 96 17.92 2.05 -10.87
C TYR A 96 18.66 3.30 -10.38
N ALA A 97 19.11 4.16 -11.30
CA ALA A 97 19.74 5.44 -10.96
C ALA A 97 18.78 6.38 -10.23
N TRP A 98 17.52 6.50 -10.70
CA TRP A 98 16.49 7.26 -9.99
C TRP A 98 16.21 6.67 -8.61
N TRP A 99 16.09 5.34 -8.47
CA TRP A 99 15.90 4.68 -7.17
C TRP A 99 17.09 4.92 -6.23
N GLN A 100 18.31 4.88 -6.77
CA GLN A 100 19.56 5.08 -6.05
C GLN A 100 19.74 6.54 -5.58
N ASP A 101 19.30 7.50 -6.38
CA ASP A 101 19.39 8.94 -6.08
C ASP A 101 18.12 9.50 -5.43
N SER A 102 17.03 8.72 -5.40
CA SER A 102 15.76 9.08 -4.77
C SER A 102 15.81 8.75 -3.29
N PHE A 103 15.70 9.79 -2.48
CA PHE A 103 15.60 9.68 -1.02
C PHE A 103 14.40 8.82 -0.55
N THR A 104 13.39 8.58 -1.39
CA THR A 104 12.14 7.93 -0.98
C THR A 104 11.99 6.47 -1.38
N GLY A 105 12.87 5.91 -2.21
CA GLY A 105 12.91 4.48 -2.60
C GLY A 105 11.68 3.89 -3.34
N MET A 106 10.48 4.46 -3.21
CA MET A 106 9.22 4.04 -3.83
C MET A 106 8.27 5.23 -4.07
N SER A 107 7.33 5.07 -5.02
CA SER A 107 6.25 6.02 -5.27
C SER A 107 4.99 5.69 -4.46
N ALA A 108 4.27 6.72 -4.03
CA ALA A 108 3.05 6.59 -3.24
C ALA A 108 1.84 5.97 -3.98
N SER A 109 2.00 5.60 -5.26
CA SER A 109 1.03 4.78 -6.02
C SER A 109 1.03 3.31 -5.60
N VAL A 110 2.11 2.82 -4.96
CA VAL A 110 2.19 1.43 -4.51
C VAL A 110 1.43 1.21 -3.19
N ILE A 111 1.22 2.26 -2.39
CA ILE A 111 0.51 2.18 -1.10
C ILE A 111 -1.02 2.01 -1.27
N SER A 112 -1.59 2.38 -2.43
CA SER A 112 -3.04 2.41 -2.63
C SER A 112 -3.73 1.05 -2.52
N TYR A 113 -3.03 -0.04 -2.87
CA TYR A 113 -3.61 -1.40 -2.87
C TYR A 113 -3.49 -2.12 -1.52
N ALA A 114 -2.46 -1.79 -0.74
CA ALA A 114 -2.26 -2.36 0.59
C ALA A 114 -3.34 -1.92 1.60
N TRP A 115 -4.12 -0.89 1.28
CA TRP A 115 -5.12 -0.31 2.16
C TRP A 115 -6.17 -1.33 2.61
N GLU A 116 -6.86 -1.99 1.69
CA GLU A 116 -7.93 -2.93 2.04
C GLU A 116 -7.42 -4.15 2.81
N ILE A 117 -6.20 -4.62 2.50
CA ILE A 117 -5.58 -5.73 3.21
C ILE A 117 -5.17 -5.29 4.62
N GLY A 118 -4.50 -4.15 4.78
CA GLY A 118 -4.12 -3.63 6.10
C GLY A 118 -5.34 -3.31 6.98
N LYS A 119 -6.41 -2.78 6.36
CA LYS A 119 -7.71 -2.60 7.01
C LYS A 119 -8.27 -3.94 7.53
N GLN A 120 -8.28 -4.97 6.69
CA GLN A 120 -8.74 -6.30 7.12
C GLN A 120 -7.86 -6.88 8.24
N MET A 121 -6.54 -6.74 8.15
CA MET A 121 -5.62 -7.17 9.20
C MET A 121 -5.94 -6.51 10.55
N ALA A 122 -6.18 -5.20 10.55
CA ALA A 122 -6.56 -4.46 11.75
C ALA A 122 -7.92 -4.93 12.32
N GLU A 123 -8.92 -5.13 11.47
CA GLU A 123 -10.22 -5.70 11.89
C GLU A 123 -10.05 -7.10 12.48
N ASP A 124 -9.21 -7.95 11.89
CA ASP A 124 -8.96 -9.32 12.36
C ASP A 124 -8.28 -9.33 13.73
N VAL A 125 -7.29 -8.44 13.95
CA VAL A 125 -6.62 -8.27 15.25
C VAL A 125 -7.60 -7.81 16.31
N ILE A 126 -8.44 -6.81 16.01
CA ILE A 126 -9.47 -6.30 16.92
C ILE A 126 -10.50 -7.38 17.24
N ALA A 127 -11.07 -8.02 16.21
CA ALA A 127 -12.10 -9.02 16.37
C ALA A 127 -11.62 -10.20 17.20
N ARG A 128 -10.37 -10.63 17.00
CA ARG A 128 -9.74 -11.66 17.82
C ARG A 128 -9.61 -11.22 19.27
N TYR A 129 -9.10 -10.03 19.53
CA TYR A 129 -8.93 -9.53 20.90
C TYR A 129 -10.27 -9.37 21.62
N VAL A 130 -11.29 -8.82 20.96
CA VAL A 130 -12.65 -8.70 21.52
C VAL A 130 -13.24 -10.06 21.84
N LYS A 131 -13.01 -11.06 21.00
CA LYS A 131 -13.46 -12.44 21.25
C LYS A 131 -12.78 -13.08 22.46
N GLU A 132 -11.49 -12.79 22.66
CA GLU A 132 -10.69 -13.37 23.74
C GLU A 132 -10.92 -12.63 25.08
N GLU A 133 -11.03 -11.31 25.08
CA GLU A 133 -11.00 -10.46 26.28
C GLU A 133 -12.33 -9.73 26.56
N GLY A 134 -13.30 -9.77 25.64
CA GLY A 134 -14.63 -9.15 25.81
C GLY A 134 -14.66 -7.62 25.73
N ARG A 135 -13.54 -6.97 25.36
CA ARG A 135 -13.40 -5.52 25.21
C ARG A 135 -12.47 -5.17 24.05
N TYR A 136 -12.50 -3.92 23.59
CA TYR A 136 -11.55 -3.45 22.58
C TYR A 136 -10.12 -3.37 23.16
N PRO A 137 -9.09 -3.64 22.35
CA PRO A 137 -7.71 -3.37 22.75
C PRO A 137 -7.50 -1.86 22.85
N GLU A 138 -6.95 -1.39 23.96
CA GLU A 138 -6.61 0.04 24.11
C GLU A 138 -5.34 0.40 23.35
N SER A 139 -4.38 -0.52 23.30
CA SER A 139 -3.10 -0.34 22.60
C SER A 139 -2.69 -1.61 21.86
N VAL A 140 -2.08 -1.45 20.69
CA VAL A 140 -1.51 -2.52 19.85
C VAL A 140 -0.06 -2.18 19.48
N GLY A 141 0.84 -3.17 19.54
CA GLY A 141 2.20 -3.02 19.06
C GLY A 141 2.37 -3.55 17.64
N ILE A 142 2.92 -2.75 16.73
CA ILE A 142 3.24 -3.17 15.35
C ILE A 142 4.74 -2.99 15.10
N ILE A 143 5.38 -3.99 14.49
CA ILE A 143 6.78 -3.89 14.04
C ILE A 143 6.81 -3.65 12.53
N LEU A 144 7.35 -2.52 12.11
CA LEU A 144 7.42 -2.10 10.72
C LEU A 144 8.83 -2.32 10.14
N TRP A 145 8.96 -3.40 9.38
CA TRP A 145 10.17 -3.73 8.62
C TRP A 145 10.09 -3.17 7.20
N ALA A 146 11.18 -2.58 6.71
CA ALA A 146 11.23 -2.04 5.34
C ALA A 146 10.96 -3.13 4.30
N THR A 147 11.66 -4.26 4.35
CA THR A 147 11.56 -5.33 3.37
C THR A 147 10.15 -5.92 3.27
N SER A 148 9.46 -6.10 4.39
CA SER A 148 8.07 -6.55 4.42
C SER A 148 7.14 -5.53 3.76
N ASN A 149 7.29 -4.24 4.11
CA ASN A 149 6.46 -3.17 3.55
C ASN A 149 6.74 -2.91 2.06
N LEU A 150 7.99 -3.10 1.61
CA LEU A 150 8.35 -3.06 0.19
C LEU A 150 7.67 -4.22 -0.56
N ARG A 151 7.69 -5.44 0.02
CA ARG A 151 7.12 -6.65 -0.61
C ARG A 151 5.59 -6.65 -0.63
N ASN A 152 4.97 -6.18 0.45
CA ASN A 152 3.53 -6.23 0.63
C ASN A 152 2.84 -4.90 0.31
N HIS A 153 3.59 -3.94 -0.24
CA HIS A 153 3.10 -2.65 -0.71
C HIS A 153 2.59 -1.71 0.41
N GLY A 154 3.01 -1.92 1.65
CA GLY A 154 2.70 -1.03 2.78
C GLY A 154 1.54 -1.48 3.66
N GLN A 155 1.23 -2.78 3.73
CA GLN A 155 0.09 -3.29 4.50
C GLN A 155 0.18 -2.95 5.99
N CYS A 156 1.38 -2.98 6.57
CA CYS A 156 1.55 -2.65 7.99
C CYS A 156 1.32 -1.16 8.25
N VAL A 157 1.64 -0.28 7.28
CA VAL A 157 1.33 1.16 7.38
C VAL A 157 -0.18 1.38 7.27
N ALA A 158 -0.85 0.67 6.37
CA ALA A 158 -2.30 0.71 6.26
C ALA A 158 -3.00 0.20 7.53
N GLU A 159 -2.53 -0.92 8.09
CA GLU A 159 -3.01 -1.46 9.37
C GLU A 159 -2.85 -0.45 10.50
N PHE A 160 -1.66 0.17 10.61
CA PHE A 160 -1.38 1.23 11.58
C PHE A 160 -2.39 2.38 11.45
N LEU A 161 -2.53 2.96 10.26
CA LEU A 161 -3.44 4.09 10.02
C LEU A 161 -4.90 3.72 10.33
N TYR A 162 -5.33 2.53 9.93
CA TYR A 162 -6.71 2.11 10.14
C TYR A 162 -7.02 1.85 11.62
N LEU A 163 -6.11 1.27 12.41
CA LEU A 163 -6.31 1.10 13.86
C LEU A 163 -6.60 2.44 14.56
N LEU A 164 -5.85 3.49 14.19
CA LEU A 164 -6.06 4.87 14.64
C LEU A 164 -7.36 5.51 14.11
N GLY A 165 -8.00 4.89 13.11
CA GLY A 165 -9.21 5.39 12.47
C GLY A 165 -8.95 6.50 11.44
N LEU A 166 -7.83 6.41 10.74
CA LEU A 166 -7.49 7.28 9.61
C LEU A 166 -7.52 6.46 8.32
N ARG A 167 -7.68 7.13 7.17
CA ARG A 167 -7.50 6.53 5.83
C ARG A 167 -6.63 7.42 4.94
N PRO A 168 -5.87 6.85 4.00
CA PRO A 168 -5.10 7.62 3.04
C PRO A 168 -6.03 8.37 2.06
N VAL A 169 -5.57 9.53 1.60
CA VAL A 169 -6.18 10.35 0.56
C VAL A 169 -5.36 10.19 -0.71
N TRP A 170 -6.03 9.82 -1.81
CA TRP A 170 -5.39 9.59 -3.10
C TRP A 170 -5.61 10.73 -4.08
N GLN A 171 -4.55 11.07 -4.81
CA GLN A 171 -4.64 11.95 -5.97
C GLN A 171 -5.40 11.23 -7.10
N LYS A 172 -6.41 11.89 -7.65
CA LYS A 172 -7.16 11.40 -8.82
C LYS A 172 -6.22 11.18 -10.00
N GLY A 173 -6.38 10.06 -10.71
CA GLY A 173 -5.56 9.67 -11.85
C GLY A 173 -4.32 8.87 -11.45
N SER A 174 -3.39 9.46 -10.69
CA SER A 174 -2.12 8.83 -10.33
C SER A 174 -2.23 7.78 -9.21
N LEU A 175 -3.35 7.79 -8.46
CA LEU A 175 -3.56 6.97 -7.25
C LEU A 175 -2.42 7.11 -6.22
N ARG A 176 -1.69 8.23 -6.29
CA ARG A 176 -0.64 8.56 -5.34
C ARG A 176 -1.28 8.93 -4.01
N VAL A 177 -0.84 8.34 -2.91
CA VAL A 177 -1.19 8.85 -1.57
C VAL A 177 -0.59 10.25 -1.42
N ILE A 178 -1.44 11.23 -1.18
CA ILE A 178 -1.07 12.65 -1.02
C ILE A 178 -1.33 13.15 0.39
N ASP A 179 -2.25 12.53 1.13
CA ASP A 179 -2.53 12.88 2.51
C ASP A 179 -3.17 11.71 3.28
N ILE A 180 -3.56 11.94 4.53
CA ILE A 180 -4.38 11.09 5.38
C ILE A 180 -5.55 11.90 5.92
N GLU A 181 -6.70 11.26 6.12
CA GLU A 181 -7.90 11.88 6.67
C GLU A 181 -8.55 11.02 7.75
N VAL A 182 -9.30 11.67 8.63
CA VAL A 182 -10.01 11.03 9.75
C VAL A 182 -11.25 10.31 9.26
N ILE A 183 -11.37 9.02 9.61
CA ILE A 183 -12.62 8.27 9.50
C ILE A 183 -13.52 8.69 10.67
N PRO A 184 -14.72 9.22 10.43
CA PRO A 184 -15.65 9.57 11.50
C PRO A 184 -16.05 8.35 12.34
N LEU A 185 -16.26 8.50 13.65
CA LEU A 185 -16.66 7.38 14.53
C LEU A 185 -17.96 6.69 14.07
N SER A 186 -18.87 7.43 13.44
CA SER A 186 -20.11 6.87 12.86
C SER A 186 -19.84 5.90 11.71
N GLU A 187 -18.74 6.08 10.98
CA GLU A 187 -18.26 5.16 9.94
C GLU A 187 -17.37 4.06 10.56
N LEU A 188 -16.49 4.43 11.50
CA LEU A 188 -15.52 3.53 12.14
C LEU A 188 -16.18 2.46 13.01
N LYS A 189 -17.27 2.79 13.72
CA LYS A 189 -18.09 1.89 14.56
C LYS A 189 -17.35 1.15 15.69
N ARG A 190 -16.18 1.67 16.07
CA ARG A 190 -15.37 1.20 17.20
C ARG A 190 -14.53 2.36 17.75
N PRO A 191 -13.96 2.23 18.95
CA PRO A 191 -12.95 3.15 19.43
C PRO A 191 -11.72 3.18 18.52
N ARG A 192 -11.02 4.32 18.53
CA ARG A 192 -9.68 4.44 17.94
C ARG A 192 -8.69 3.77 18.86
N VAL A 193 -7.92 2.84 18.29
CA VAL A 193 -6.95 2.03 19.01
C VAL A 193 -5.60 2.71 18.95
N ASP A 194 -4.95 2.87 20.11
CA ASP A 194 -3.61 3.41 20.16
C ASP A 194 -2.59 2.39 19.63
N VAL A 195 -1.53 2.86 18.98
CA VAL A 195 -0.57 1.97 18.31
C VAL A 195 0.85 2.41 18.56
N THR A 196 1.62 1.51 19.15
CA THR A 196 3.08 1.65 19.23
C THR A 196 3.72 1.03 17.97
N GLY A 197 4.13 1.89 17.03
CA GLY A 197 4.82 1.49 15.81
C GLY A 197 6.34 1.44 15.97
N ARG A 198 6.93 0.24 16.08
CA ARG A 198 8.39 0.06 16.10
C ARG A 198 8.95 -0.05 14.69
N ILE A 199 9.58 1.01 14.20
CA ILE A 199 10.20 1.02 12.86
C ILE A 199 11.65 0.52 12.90
N SER A 200 12.06 -0.22 11.85
CA SER A 200 13.48 -0.52 11.63
C SER A 200 14.25 0.71 11.10
N GLY A 201 15.57 0.76 11.28
CA GLY A 201 16.40 1.84 10.73
C GLY A 201 16.28 1.95 9.20
N LEU A 202 16.24 0.80 8.51
CA LEU A 202 16.01 0.77 7.07
C LEU A 202 14.62 1.31 6.68
N PHE A 203 13.60 1.11 7.52
CA PHE A 203 12.26 1.66 7.26
C PHE A 203 12.28 3.18 7.35
N ARG A 204 12.93 3.74 8.38
CA ARG A 204 13.14 5.19 8.50
C ARG A 204 13.81 5.78 7.26
N ASP A 205 14.84 5.10 6.76
CA ASP A 205 15.66 5.61 5.66
C ASP A 205 15.00 5.41 4.28
N SER A 206 14.25 4.32 4.09
CA SER A 206 13.66 3.97 2.79
C SER A 206 12.20 4.42 2.63
N MET A 207 11.51 4.80 3.71
CA MET A 207 10.09 5.18 3.69
C MET A 207 9.80 6.46 4.51
N PRO A 208 10.50 7.58 4.26
CA PRO A 208 10.36 8.79 5.05
C PRO A 208 8.93 9.36 5.03
N ALA A 209 8.23 9.25 3.90
CA ALA A 209 6.83 9.68 3.81
C ALA A 209 5.90 8.90 4.75
N SER A 210 6.11 7.59 4.89
CA SER A 210 5.35 6.76 5.83
C SER A 210 5.60 7.17 7.27
N VAL A 211 6.86 7.48 7.62
CA VAL A 211 7.19 7.99 8.95
C VAL A 211 6.48 9.32 9.22
N THR A 212 6.52 10.26 8.27
CA THR A 212 5.80 11.54 8.38
C THR A 212 4.29 11.34 8.54
N TRP A 213 3.68 10.40 7.80
CA TRP A 213 2.26 10.12 7.95
C TRP A 213 1.92 9.45 9.28
N MET A 214 2.76 8.56 9.79
CA MET A 214 2.55 7.93 11.09
C MET A 214 2.61 8.96 12.24
N ASP A 215 3.55 9.89 12.18
CA ASP A 215 3.67 11.00 13.13
C ASP A 215 2.45 11.93 13.06
N LYS A 216 2.14 12.41 11.84
CA LYS A 216 0.95 13.23 11.57
C LYS A 216 -0.35 12.55 12.02
N ALA A 217 -0.45 11.24 11.85
CA ALA A 217 -1.62 10.45 12.22
C ALA A 217 -1.92 10.52 13.72
N VAL A 218 -0.89 10.33 14.56
CA VAL A 218 -1.02 10.39 16.02
C VAL A 218 -1.46 11.78 16.44
N ASP A 219 -0.81 12.82 15.93
CA ASP A 219 -1.15 14.22 16.24
C ASP A 219 -2.59 14.57 15.85
N MET A 220 -3.01 14.17 14.65
CA MET A 220 -4.36 14.40 14.14
C MET A 220 -5.41 13.75 15.04
N VAL A 221 -5.18 12.51 15.46
CA VAL A 221 -6.15 11.71 16.22
C VAL A 221 -6.17 12.12 17.69
N ALA A 222 -5.02 12.39 18.30
CA ALA A 222 -4.92 12.85 19.69
C ALA A 222 -5.64 14.20 19.90
N SER A 223 -5.65 15.04 18.86
CA SER A 223 -6.26 16.37 18.87
C SER A 223 -7.78 16.37 18.68
N LEU A 224 -8.41 15.23 18.36
CA LEU A 224 -9.86 15.15 18.18
C LEU A 224 -10.61 15.34 19.51
N GLU A 225 -11.71 16.09 19.49
CA GLU A 225 -12.61 16.26 20.64
C GLU A 225 -13.56 15.06 20.78
N GLU A 226 -13.00 13.88 21.02
CA GLU A 226 -13.71 12.62 21.25
C GLU A 226 -13.58 12.19 22.71
N SER A 227 -14.51 11.36 23.20
CA SER A 227 -14.44 10.83 24.57
C SER A 227 -13.28 9.85 24.74
N LEU A 228 -12.77 9.69 25.97
CA LEU A 228 -11.62 8.80 26.24
C LEU A 228 -11.93 7.31 26.04
N GLU A 229 -13.22 6.95 26.04
CA GLU A 229 -13.68 5.58 25.74
C GLU A 229 -13.80 5.32 24.23
N GLU A 230 -13.84 6.37 23.42
CA GLU A 230 -13.90 6.31 21.96
C GLU A 230 -12.53 6.56 21.31
N ASN A 231 -11.59 7.17 22.02
CA ASN A 231 -10.27 7.51 21.50
C ASN A 231 -9.17 7.22 22.52
N TYR A 232 -8.57 6.02 22.40
CA TYR A 232 -7.54 5.56 23.32
C TYR A 232 -6.20 6.29 23.14
N ILE A 233 -5.91 6.83 21.95
CA ILE A 233 -4.74 7.68 21.71
C ILE A 233 -4.82 8.92 22.61
N ARG A 234 -5.96 9.63 22.55
CA ARG A 234 -6.21 10.82 23.38
C ARG A 234 -6.17 10.49 24.87
N LYS A 235 -6.76 9.35 25.27
CA LYS A 235 -6.72 8.85 26.65
C LYS A 235 -5.29 8.72 27.16
N HIS A 236 -4.44 8.00 26.43
CA HIS A 236 -3.06 7.76 26.85
C HIS A 236 -2.22 9.04 26.82
N VAL A 237 -2.34 9.87 25.79
CA VAL A 237 -1.61 11.15 25.71
C VAL A 237 -1.90 12.06 26.90
N LEU A 238 -3.18 12.16 27.31
CA LEU A 238 -3.55 12.97 28.47
C LEU A 238 -3.04 12.38 29.80
N GLN A 239 -3.06 11.04 29.94
CA GLN A 239 -2.53 10.34 31.10
C GLN A 239 -1.01 10.55 31.21
N GLU A 240 -0.26 10.31 30.14
CA GLU A 240 1.19 10.51 30.08
C GLU A 240 1.58 11.98 30.34
N ALA A 241 0.85 12.93 29.75
CA ALA A 241 1.09 14.35 29.98
C ALA A 241 0.88 14.73 31.46
N GLN A 242 -0.12 14.17 32.12
CA GLN A 242 -0.36 14.37 33.54
C GLN A 242 0.78 13.76 34.38
N GLU A 243 1.16 12.50 34.11
CA GLU A 243 2.26 11.83 34.82
C GLU A 243 3.59 12.59 34.69
N LEU A 244 3.92 13.08 33.49
CA LEU A 244 5.11 13.88 33.25
C LEU A 244 5.09 15.21 34.01
N THR A 245 3.91 15.86 34.09
CA THR A 245 3.73 17.09 34.86
C THR A 245 3.93 16.84 36.36
N GLU A 246 3.41 15.73 36.88
CA GLU A 246 3.57 15.31 38.28
C GLU A 246 5.03 14.95 38.63
N GLN A 247 5.79 14.43 37.66
CA GLN A 247 7.22 14.12 37.80
C GLN A 247 8.14 15.35 37.67
N GLY A 248 7.57 16.55 37.51
CA GLY A 248 8.34 17.80 37.37
C GLY A 248 8.92 18.03 35.97
N GLY A 249 8.46 17.27 34.96
CA GLY A 249 8.69 17.57 33.56
C GLY A 249 8.06 18.91 33.22
N CYS A 250 8.87 19.87 32.74
CA CYS A 250 8.36 21.16 32.35
C CYS A 250 7.38 21.00 31.19
N CYS A 251 6.17 21.55 31.31
CA CYS A 251 5.20 21.68 30.23
C CYS A 251 5.74 22.65 29.17
N LEU A 252 6.70 22.22 28.34
CA LEU A 252 7.19 22.97 27.20
C LEU A 252 6.68 22.30 25.92
N ALA A 253 5.51 22.81 25.51
CA ALA A 253 4.89 22.71 24.19
C ALA A 253 4.40 21.32 23.75
N ALA A 254 3.23 21.34 23.11
CA ALA A 254 2.63 20.23 22.37
C ALA A 254 3.51 19.84 21.16
N GLY A 255 4.64 19.22 21.43
CA GLY A 255 5.59 18.68 20.48
C GLY A 255 6.30 17.51 21.13
N PHE A 256 5.97 16.33 20.63
CA PHE A 256 6.57 15.02 20.89
C PHE A 256 7.98 15.06 21.51
N VAL A 257 8.16 14.42 22.67
CA VAL A 257 9.49 14.18 23.27
C VAL A 257 10.05 12.89 22.67
N PRO A 258 11.13 12.93 21.86
CA PRO A 258 11.70 11.73 21.27
C PRO A 258 12.55 11.00 22.32
N HIS A 259 11.93 10.11 23.08
CA HIS A 259 12.65 9.10 23.85
C HIS A 259 12.71 7.79 23.08
N LEU A 260 13.48 7.73 21.99
CA LEU A 260 13.92 6.47 21.38
C LEU A 260 15.16 6.73 20.49
N TRP A 261 16.33 6.37 21.03
CA TRP A 261 17.40 5.73 20.26
C TRP A 261 17.68 4.39 20.91
#